data_AF-A0A2E8J6J4-F1
#
_entry.id   AF-A0A2E8J6J4-F1
#
_cell.length_a   1.000
_cell.length_b   1.000
_cell.length_c   1.000
_cell.angle_alpha   90.00
_cell.angle_beta   90.00
_cell.angle_gamma   90.00
#
_symmetry.space_group_name_H-M   'P 1'
#
loop_
_entity.id
_entity.type
_entity.pdbx_description
1 polymer ?
#
loop_
_entity_poly.entity_id
_entity_poly.type
_entity_poly.pdbx_seq_one_letter_code
_entity_poly.pdbx_strand_id
1 'polypeptide(L)'
;MGHFWPSVQTDNFHLNAFGLMGADIFKDINPDQIPVGGFLSDKNGSRPIQGAKCLDCRLEDDGRSAMSFRYQFTLPDGDIIHVKTGRKYAQSVNGLMRGENDAECLLDCYEGFFDFEVEETGERGYGVAEYSINPPFPRWRY
;
A
#
# COMPACT_ATOMS: atom_id res chain seq x y z
N MET A 1 7.63 9.07 3.10
CA MET A 1 6.90 7.96 2.45
C MET A 1 6.10 8.52 1.27
N GLY A 2 5.79 7.69 0.28
CA GLY A 2 5.07 8.08 -0.94
C GLY A 2 3.67 7.46 -0.98
N HIS A 3 3.41 6.60 -1.96
CA HIS A 3 2.14 5.86 -2.08
C HIS A 3 2.17 4.52 -1.35
N PHE A 4 0.98 3.94 -1.16
CA PHE A 4 0.78 2.54 -0.82
C PHE A 4 -0.25 1.94 -1.78
N TRP A 5 -0.08 0.66 -2.09
CA TRP A 5 -1.00 -0.12 -2.90
C TRP A 5 -1.06 -1.59 -2.45
N PRO A 6 -1.90 -1.91 -1.46
CA PRO A 6 -2.20 -3.28 -1.09
C PRO A 6 -3.15 -3.95 -2.08
N SER A 7 -2.84 -5.20 -2.37
CA SER A 7 -3.68 -6.18 -3.05
C SER A 7 -3.80 -7.38 -2.13
N VAL A 8 -4.96 -7.54 -1.49
CA VAL A 8 -5.24 -8.50 -0.41
C VAL A 8 -6.25 -9.52 -0.91
N GLN A 9 -5.86 -10.79 -0.94
CA GLN A 9 -6.72 -11.89 -1.30
C GLN A 9 -7.04 -12.72 -0.06
N THR A 10 -8.32 -12.88 0.24
CA THR A 10 -8.84 -13.83 1.24
C THR A 10 -9.71 -14.88 0.56
N ASP A 11 -10.29 -15.79 1.34
CA ASP A 11 -11.28 -16.76 0.85
C ASP A 11 -12.60 -16.09 0.45
N ASN A 12 -12.96 -14.95 1.06
CA ASN A 12 -14.22 -14.27 0.79
C ASN A 12 -14.12 -13.08 -0.17
N PHE A 13 -12.95 -12.44 -0.31
CA PHE A 13 -12.82 -11.27 -1.17
C PHE A 13 -11.40 -11.04 -1.73
N HIS A 14 -11.33 -10.21 -2.77
CA HIS A 14 -10.13 -9.54 -3.25
C HIS A 14 -10.29 -8.04 -3.02
N LEU A 15 -9.37 -7.44 -2.27
CA LEU A 15 -9.32 -5.99 -2.06
C LEU A 15 -8.06 -5.45 -2.72
N ASN A 16 -8.21 -4.36 -3.45
CA ASN A 16 -7.10 -3.66 -4.06
C ASN A 16 -7.33 -2.15 -3.88
N ALA A 17 -6.34 -1.41 -3.38
CA ALA A 17 -6.52 0.02 -3.12
C ALA A 17 -5.21 0.79 -3.22
N PHE A 18 -5.25 1.94 -3.88
CA PHE A 18 -4.18 2.92 -3.95
C PHE A 18 -4.47 4.08 -2.98
N GLY A 19 -3.42 4.56 -2.30
CA GLY A 19 -3.48 5.78 -1.52
C GLY A 19 -2.10 6.37 -1.23
N LEU A 20 -2.07 7.45 -0.45
CA LEU A 20 -0.85 8.19 -0.10
C LEU A 20 -0.50 8.05 1.39
N MET A 21 0.79 7.96 1.70
CA MET A 21 1.33 7.78 3.06
C MET A 21 2.15 8.98 3.54
N GLY A 22 1.61 9.77 4.46
CA GLY A 22 2.37 10.83 5.13
C GLY A 22 1.50 12.04 5.44
N ALA A 23 1.71 12.65 6.61
CA ALA A 23 0.89 13.76 7.08
C ALA A 23 1.02 15.03 6.22
N ASP A 24 2.17 15.24 5.59
CA ASP A 24 2.48 16.47 4.85
C ASP A 24 2.11 16.39 3.36
N ILE A 25 1.88 15.20 2.81
CA ILE A 25 1.57 15.03 1.37
C ILE A 25 0.19 15.61 1.04
N PHE A 26 -0.71 15.62 2.00
CA PHE A 26 -2.07 16.13 1.82
C PHE A 26 -2.18 17.65 2.01
N LYS A 27 -1.12 18.35 2.46
CA LYS A 27 -1.18 19.79 2.74
C LYS A 27 -1.39 20.63 1.48
N ASP A 28 -0.84 20.16 0.36
CA ASP A 28 -0.90 20.85 -0.94
C ASP A 28 -1.85 20.15 -1.93
N ILE A 29 -2.51 19.06 -1.52
CA ILE A 29 -3.48 18.32 -2.33
C ILE A 29 -4.89 18.74 -1.91
N ASN A 30 -5.72 19.16 -2.86
CA ASN A 30 -7.14 19.36 -2.61
C ASN A 30 -7.74 18.04 -2.09
N PRO A 31 -8.34 18.00 -0.88
CA PRO A 31 -8.94 16.80 -0.32
C PRO A 31 -9.95 16.13 -1.26
N ASP A 32 -10.67 16.91 -2.07
CA ASP A 32 -11.64 16.44 -3.05
C ASP A 32 -11.00 15.81 -4.30
N GLN A 33 -9.67 15.94 -4.44
CA GLN A 33 -8.87 15.44 -5.55
C GLN A 33 -7.82 14.42 -5.12
N ILE A 34 -7.87 13.92 -3.89
CA ILE A 34 -6.94 12.86 -3.46
C ILE A 34 -7.19 11.65 -4.38
N PRO A 35 -6.17 11.18 -5.12
CA PRO A 35 -6.30 10.00 -5.94
C PRO A 35 -6.38 8.79 -5.00
N VAL A 36 -7.62 8.42 -4.63
CA VAL A 36 -7.94 7.14 -4.04
C VAL A 36 -8.58 6.31 -5.14
N GLY A 37 -8.02 5.14 -5.39
CA GLY A 37 -8.54 4.22 -6.40
C GLY A 37 -8.52 2.81 -5.83
N GLY A 38 -9.41 1.94 -6.31
CA GLY A 38 -9.44 0.57 -5.85
C GLY A 38 -10.82 -0.06 -5.88
N PHE A 39 -10.87 -1.31 -5.48
CA PHE A 39 -12.09 -2.09 -5.35
C PHE A 39 -12.00 -3.10 -4.22
N LEU A 40 -13.17 -3.53 -3.75
CA LEU A 40 -13.36 -4.81 -3.07
C LEU A 40 -14.30 -5.65 -3.93
N SER A 41 -13.83 -6.83 -4.33
CA SER A 41 -14.58 -7.81 -5.09
C SER A 41 -14.86 -9.02 -4.22
N ASP A 42 -16.13 -9.35 -4.05
CA ASP A 42 -16.58 -10.53 -3.31
C ASP A 42 -17.65 -11.29 -4.12
N LYS A 43 -18.27 -12.32 -3.53
CA LYS A 43 -19.31 -13.12 -4.18
C LYS A 43 -20.53 -12.31 -4.66
N ASN A 44 -20.75 -11.11 -4.14
CA ASN A 44 -21.84 -10.21 -4.51
C ASN A 44 -21.43 -9.19 -5.58
N GLY A 45 -20.20 -9.25 -6.07
CA GLY A 45 -19.66 -8.38 -7.11
C GLY A 45 -18.57 -7.42 -6.61
N SER A 46 -18.24 -6.44 -7.45
CA SER A 46 -17.18 -5.47 -7.19
C SER A 46 -17.74 -4.13 -6.75
N ARG A 47 -17.18 -3.57 -5.68
CA ARG A 47 -17.52 -2.25 -5.14
C ARG A 47 -16.29 -1.35 -5.12
N PRO A 48 -16.39 -0.07 -5.50
CA PRO A 48 -15.25 0.83 -5.48
C PRO A 48 -14.85 1.18 -4.04
N ILE A 49 -13.55 1.33 -3.79
CA ILE A 49 -13.05 1.91 -2.54
C ILE A 49 -13.23 3.43 -2.59
N GLN A 50 -13.91 4.01 -1.61
CA GLN A 50 -14.15 5.46 -1.50
C GLN A 50 -13.08 6.18 -0.66
N GLY A 51 -12.38 5.44 0.19
CA GLY A 51 -11.31 5.98 1.03
C GLY A 51 -10.29 4.91 1.35
N ALA A 52 -9.01 5.26 1.33
CA ALA A 52 -7.92 4.38 1.73
C ALA A 52 -6.91 5.16 2.58
N LYS A 53 -6.52 4.61 3.72
CA LYS A 53 -5.51 5.19 4.60
C LYS A 53 -4.52 4.13 5.06
N CYS A 54 -3.24 4.46 5.07
CA CYS A 54 -2.24 3.74 5.84
C CYS A 54 -2.21 4.33 7.25
N LEU A 55 -2.71 3.58 8.23
CA LEU A 55 -2.76 4.00 9.63
C LEU A 55 -1.42 3.81 10.34
N ASP A 56 -0.70 2.74 10.01
CA ASP A 56 0.64 2.46 10.51
C ASP A 56 1.50 1.82 9.42
N CYS A 57 2.77 2.20 9.38
CA CYS A 57 3.81 1.58 8.57
C CYS A 57 5.06 1.52 9.42
N ARG A 58 5.42 0.32 9.84
CA ARG A 58 6.64 0.06 10.59
C ARG A 58 7.72 -0.32 9.61
N LEU A 59 8.84 0.36 9.68
CA LEU A 59 10.01 0.04 8.89
C LEU A 59 10.89 -0.98 9.62
N GLU A 60 11.65 -1.75 8.87
CA GLU A 60 12.79 -2.51 9.36
C GLU A 60 13.85 -1.56 9.94
N ASP A 61 14.83 -2.10 10.68
CA ASP A 61 15.92 -1.32 11.29
C ASP A 61 16.76 -0.52 10.27
N ASP A 62 16.71 -0.91 8.99
CA ASP A 62 17.36 -0.17 7.90
C ASP A 62 16.67 1.17 7.58
N GLY A 63 15.45 1.38 8.05
CA GLY A 63 14.62 2.55 7.78
C GLY A 63 14.20 2.69 6.32
N ARG A 64 14.25 1.61 5.53
CA ARG A 64 14.05 1.59 4.08
C ARG A 64 12.97 0.62 3.62
N SER A 65 12.90 -0.56 4.24
CA SER A 65 11.87 -1.51 3.90
C SER A 65 10.83 -1.59 5.00
N ALA A 66 9.56 -1.78 4.63
CA ALA A 66 8.48 -1.93 5.58
C ALA A 66 8.47 -3.35 6.15
N MET A 67 8.45 -3.42 7.48
CA MET A 67 8.24 -4.64 8.26
C MET A 67 6.75 -4.99 8.33
N SER A 68 5.88 -4.00 8.47
CA SER A 68 4.43 -4.22 8.57
C SER A 68 3.61 -2.97 8.25
N PHE A 69 2.36 -3.19 7.85
CA PHE A 69 1.37 -2.16 7.61
C PHE A 69 0.07 -2.41 8.36
N ARG A 70 -0.65 -1.33 8.64
CA ARG A 70 -2.07 -1.33 9.03
C ARG A 70 -2.82 -0.33 8.16
N TYR A 71 -3.84 -0.81 7.47
CA TYR A 71 -4.65 -0.03 6.54
C TYR A 71 -6.10 0.11 7.03
N GLN A 72 -6.77 1.15 6.55
CA GLN A 72 -8.20 1.37 6.69
C GLN A 72 -8.78 1.67 5.31
N PHE A 73 -9.89 1.01 4.96
CA PHE A 73 -10.62 1.22 3.72
C PHE A 73 -12.07 1.58 3.99
N THR A 74 -12.63 2.51 3.22
CA THR A 74 -14.03 2.94 3.29
C THR A 74 -14.77 2.47 2.04
N LEU A 75 -15.87 1.77 2.24
CA LEU A 75 -16.76 1.25 1.20
C LEU A 75 -17.91 2.24 0.88
N PRO A 76 -18.66 2.05 -0.22
CA PRO A 76 -19.69 3.00 -0.66
C PRO A 76 -20.89 3.15 0.29
N ASP A 77 -21.18 2.13 1.09
CA ASP A 77 -22.22 2.12 2.14
C ASP A 77 -21.75 2.82 3.44
N GLY A 78 -20.49 3.26 3.49
CA GLY A 78 -19.87 3.83 4.68
C GLY A 78 -19.20 2.80 5.59
N ASP A 79 -19.24 1.52 5.23
CA ASP A 79 -18.55 0.48 5.97
C ASP A 79 -17.03 0.72 5.95
N ILE A 80 -16.38 0.36 7.05
CA ILE A 80 -14.94 0.49 7.24
C ILE A 80 -14.35 -0.90 7.45
N ILE A 81 -13.29 -1.21 6.70
CA ILE A 81 -12.51 -2.44 6.84
C ILE A 81 -11.10 -2.07 7.26
N HIS A 82 -10.58 -2.73 8.29
CA HIS A 82 -9.18 -2.62 8.66
C HIS A 82 -8.43 -3.90 8.31
N VAL A 83 -7.24 -3.73 7.73
CA VAL A 83 -6.37 -4.85 7.36
C VAL A 83 -4.97 -4.60 7.88
N LYS A 84 -4.38 -5.59 8.53
CA LYS A 84 -2.98 -5.55 8.95
C LYS A 84 -2.18 -6.67 8.29
N THR A 85 -0.90 -6.43 8.06
CA THR A 85 0.02 -7.46 7.59
C THR A 85 0.46 -8.39 8.71
N GLY A 86 0.66 -9.66 8.38
CA GLY A 86 1.33 -10.67 9.19
C GLY A 86 2.76 -10.92 8.70
N ARG A 87 3.12 -12.19 8.48
CA ARG A 87 4.46 -12.59 8.03
C ARG A 87 4.77 -11.98 6.65
N LYS A 88 5.95 -11.38 6.52
CA LYS A 88 6.57 -11.01 5.24
C LYS A 88 7.29 -12.21 4.64
N TYR A 89 6.95 -12.59 3.41
CA TYR A 89 7.57 -13.72 2.71
C TYR A 89 8.78 -13.31 1.90
N ALA A 90 8.64 -12.21 1.16
CA ALA A 90 9.64 -11.70 0.24
C ALA A 90 9.35 -10.22 -0.03
N GLN A 91 10.31 -9.55 -0.65
CA GLN A 91 10.07 -8.26 -1.28
C GLN A 91 10.87 -8.14 -2.57
N SER A 92 10.29 -7.47 -3.57
CA SER A 92 11.03 -6.89 -4.68
C SER A 92 11.19 -5.39 -4.46
N VAL A 93 12.20 -4.80 -5.09
CA VAL A 93 12.32 -3.35 -5.22
C VAL A 93 12.17 -3.06 -6.71
N ASN A 94 11.08 -2.40 -7.07
CA ASN A 94 10.81 -1.90 -8.42
C ASN A 94 11.72 -0.68 -8.65
N GLY A 95 12.99 -0.96 -8.90
CA GLY A 95 14.06 0.03 -9.09
C GLY A 95 15.17 -0.46 -10.04
N LEU A 96 14.98 -1.60 -10.70
CA LEU A 96 15.84 -2.06 -11.79
C LEU A 96 14.98 -2.24 -13.03
N MET A 97 14.37 -1.14 -13.50
CA MET A 97 13.88 -1.04 -14.86
C MET A 97 15.12 -1.17 -15.77
N ARG A 98 15.51 -2.40 -16.11
CA ARG A 98 16.68 -2.70 -16.94
C ARG A 98 16.49 -2.03 -18.31
N GLY A 99 16.96 -0.80 -18.44
CA GLY A 99 16.83 0.00 -19.66
C GLY A 99 16.51 1.49 -19.44
N GLU A 100 16.07 1.90 -18.25
CA GLU A 100 15.89 3.31 -17.90
C GLU A 100 17.18 3.85 -17.26
N ASN A 101 17.50 5.12 -17.53
CA ASN A 101 18.70 5.75 -16.99
C ASN A 101 18.55 5.88 -15.47
N ASP A 102 19.36 5.17 -14.69
CA ASP A 102 19.34 5.15 -13.21
C ASP A 102 19.38 6.55 -12.56
N ALA A 103 19.77 7.59 -13.31
CA ALA A 103 19.70 8.98 -12.88
C ALA A 103 18.27 9.58 -12.78
N GLU A 104 17.26 8.91 -13.35
CA GLU A 104 15.86 9.38 -13.39
C GLU A 104 14.95 8.70 -12.35
N CYS A 105 15.48 7.76 -11.56
CA CYS A 105 14.70 7.12 -10.50
C CYS A 105 14.44 8.13 -9.36
N LEU A 106 13.22 8.67 -9.31
CA LEU A 106 12.81 9.68 -8.33
C LEU A 106 12.16 9.10 -7.06
N LEU A 107 11.94 7.79 -7.00
CA LEU A 107 11.32 7.10 -5.86
C LEU A 107 11.73 5.61 -5.83
N ASP A 108 11.93 5.06 -4.63
CA ASP A 108 12.04 3.60 -4.48
C ASP A 108 10.64 3.04 -4.34
N CYS A 109 10.24 2.15 -5.23
CA CYS A 109 9.01 1.37 -5.07
C CYS A 109 9.36 -0.04 -4.60
N TYR A 110 8.67 -0.52 -3.57
CA TYR A 110 8.86 -1.83 -2.97
C TYR A 110 7.56 -2.61 -3.12
N GLU A 111 7.65 -3.90 -3.43
CA GLU A 111 6.50 -4.81 -3.42
C GLU A 111 6.78 -5.92 -2.43
N GLY A 112 6.19 -5.83 -1.24
CA GLY A 112 6.31 -6.86 -0.22
C GLY A 112 5.17 -7.86 -0.30
N PHE A 113 5.50 -9.16 -0.23
CA PHE A 113 4.51 -10.23 -0.13
C PHE A 113 4.23 -10.54 1.34
N PHE A 114 2.98 -10.44 1.77
CA PHE A 114 2.59 -10.60 3.16
C PHE A 114 1.40 -11.55 3.34
N ASP A 115 1.33 -12.18 4.51
CA ASP A 115 0.04 -12.56 5.08
C ASP A 115 -0.76 -11.29 5.42
N PHE A 116 -2.07 -11.36 5.36
CA PHE A 116 -2.97 -10.30 5.81
C PHE A 116 -4.02 -10.86 6.76
N GLU A 117 -4.48 -10.01 7.67
CA GLU A 117 -5.60 -10.29 8.57
C GLU A 117 -6.57 -9.10 8.56
N VAL A 118 -7.85 -9.38 8.34
CA VAL A 118 -8.95 -8.44 8.51
C VAL A 118 -9.23 -8.32 10.00
N GLU A 119 -9.10 -7.12 10.57
CA GLU A 119 -9.14 -6.96 12.02
C GLU A 119 -10.51 -7.27 12.60
N GLU A 120 -11.58 -6.98 11.86
CA GLU A 120 -12.96 -7.16 12.32
C GLU A 120 -13.36 -8.64 12.45
N THR A 121 -12.87 -9.48 11.56
CA THR A 121 -13.31 -10.88 11.44
C THR A 121 -12.24 -11.89 11.81
N GLY A 122 -10.97 -11.47 11.87
CA GLY A 122 -9.81 -12.36 11.95
C GLY A 122 -9.59 -13.18 10.68
N GLU A 123 -10.33 -12.89 9.59
CA GLU A 123 -10.14 -13.55 8.30
C GLU A 123 -8.73 -13.31 7.79
N ARG A 124 -8.10 -14.39 7.33
CA ARG A 124 -6.72 -14.36 6.85
C ARG A 124 -6.67 -14.48 5.35
N GLY A 125 -5.63 -13.88 4.81
CA GLY A 125 -5.33 -13.89 3.40
C GLY A 125 -3.85 -13.69 3.14
N TYR A 126 -3.53 -13.49 1.88
CA TYR A 126 -2.19 -13.19 1.43
C TYR A 126 -2.25 -12.20 0.27
N GLY A 127 -1.12 -11.59 -0.05
CA GLY A 127 -1.05 -10.72 -1.21
C GLY A 127 0.19 -9.86 -1.22
N VAL A 128 0.06 -8.71 -1.86
CA VAL A 128 1.16 -7.76 -2.05
C VAL A 128 0.81 -6.45 -1.36
N ALA A 129 1.77 -5.87 -0.65
CA ALA A 129 1.76 -4.47 -0.27
C ALA A 129 2.85 -3.77 -1.08
N GLU A 130 2.44 -3.07 -2.13
CA GLU A 130 3.30 -2.13 -2.82
C GLU A 130 3.35 -0.82 -2.03
N TYR A 131 4.52 -0.19 -1.96
CA TYR A 131 4.71 1.10 -1.31
C TYR A 131 5.94 1.81 -1.82
N SER A 132 5.95 3.13 -1.75
CA SER A 132 7.14 3.91 -2.05
C SER A 132 7.71 4.67 -0.85
N ILE A 133 9.03 4.79 -0.86
CA ILE A 133 9.78 5.65 0.07
C ILE A 133 10.45 6.75 -0.73
N ASN A 134 10.26 7.97 -0.24
CA ASN A 134 10.90 9.17 -0.76
C ASN A 134 11.84 9.75 0.29
N PRO A 135 13.04 10.19 -0.11
CA PRO A 135 13.64 10.06 -1.45
C PRO A 135 14.23 8.65 -1.72
N PRO A 136 14.55 8.31 -2.99
CA PRO A 136 15.09 7.00 -3.38
C PRO A 136 16.48 6.73 -2.82
N PHE A 137 16.86 5.45 -2.75
CA PHE A 137 18.15 4.98 -2.28
C PHE A 137 18.81 3.99 -3.27
N PRO A 138 20.11 4.16 -3.59
CA PRO A 138 21.01 5.20 -3.13
C PRO A 138 20.75 6.54 -3.85
N ARG A 139 20.99 7.64 -3.14
CA ARG A 139 21.09 8.95 -3.80
C ARG A 139 22.45 9.02 -4.49
N TRP A 140 22.56 8.58 -5.74
CA TRP A 140 23.75 8.85 -6.53
C TRP A 140 23.84 10.37 -6.74
N ARG A 141 24.65 11.05 -5.91
CA ARG A 141 25.00 12.46 -6.12
C ARG A 141 26.01 12.50 -7.26
N TYR A 142 25.59 12.96 -8.42
CA TYR A 142 26.52 13.52 -9.40
C TYR A 142 26.94 14.92 -8.96
#